data_AF-A0A527ZH33-F1
#
_entry.id   AF-A0A527ZH33-F1
#
_cell.length_a   1.000
_cell.length_b   1.000
_cell.length_c   1.000
_cell.angle_alpha   90.00
_cell.angle_beta   90.00
_cell.angle_gamma   90.00
#
_symmetry.space_group_name_H-M   'P 1'
#
loop_
_entity.id
_entity.type
_entity.pdbx_description
1 polymer ?
#
loop_
_entity_poly.entity_id
_entity_poly.type
_entity_poly.pdbx_seq_one_letter_code
_entity_poly.pdbx_strand_id
1 'polypeptide(L)'
;MRWLKSVLALPASALFLVQAFAAEIETAKGPVTVGKTPQTLAVFDIAAVDTLNSLGVKIAGLPDRLYVPELAELKDGAETVGTIFEPDLEALSALA
;
A
#
# COMPACT_ATOMS: atom_id res chain seq x y z
N MET A 1 -43.02 35.40 25.90
CA MET A 1 -42.34 34.16 25.47
C MET A 1 -41.90 34.34 24.02
N ARG A 2 -40.68 34.77 23.67
CA ARG A 2 -39.40 34.01 23.61
C ARG A 2 -39.56 32.57 23.12
N TRP A 3 -39.92 32.40 21.84
CA TRP A 3 -39.80 31.10 21.15
C TRP A 3 -38.56 31.14 20.27
N LEU A 4 -37.44 30.76 20.87
CA LEU A 4 -36.15 30.56 20.23
C LEU A 4 -36.26 29.28 19.37
N LYS A 5 -36.54 29.42 18.07
CA LYS A 5 -36.44 28.28 17.15
C LYS A 5 -34.97 28.11 16.81
N SER A 6 -34.36 27.12 17.44
CA SER A 6 -32.99 26.68 17.27
C SER A 6 -32.65 26.52 15.79
N VAL A 7 -31.70 27.31 15.31
CA VAL A 7 -31.08 27.12 14.01
C VAL A 7 -30.22 25.86 14.11
N LEU A 8 -30.65 24.80 13.44
CA LEU A 8 -29.89 23.57 13.28
C LEU A 8 -28.75 23.86 12.30
N ALA A 9 -27.59 24.27 12.83
CA ALA A 9 -26.38 24.42 12.04
C ALA A 9 -25.88 23.01 11.67
N LEU A 10 -26.07 22.59 10.42
CA LEU A 10 -25.38 21.43 9.86
C LEU A 10 -23.87 21.66 10.00
N PRO A 11 -23.11 20.75 10.63
CA PRO A 11 -21.67 20.81 10.52
C PRO A 11 -21.31 20.51 9.07
N ALA A 12 -20.74 21.50 8.37
CA ALA A 12 -20.12 21.30 7.08
C ALA A 12 -18.92 20.35 7.29
N SER A 13 -19.10 19.07 6.97
CA SER A 13 -18.01 18.11 6.89
C SER A 13 -17.01 18.63 5.86
N ALA A 14 -15.86 19.10 6.35
CA ALA A 14 -14.76 19.50 5.50
C ALA A 14 -14.30 18.27 4.68
N LEU A 15 -14.49 18.35 3.37
CA LEU A 15 -13.85 17.44 2.43
C LEU A 15 -12.34 17.66 2.54
N PHE A 16 -11.63 16.76 3.20
CA PHE A 16 -10.17 16.69 3.13
C PHE A 16 -9.77 16.24 1.72
N LEU A 17 -9.60 17.19 0.81
CA LEU A 17 -8.88 16.95 -0.45
C LEU A 17 -7.38 17.10 -0.18
N VAL A 18 -6.78 16.13 0.52
CA VAL A 18 -5.33 15.99 0.56
C VAL A 18 -4.95 14.93 -0.46
N GLN A 19 -4.55 15.37 -1.64
CA GLN A 19 -3.95 14.51 -2.66
C GLN A 19 -2.76 15.22 -3.29
N ALA A 20 -1.60 15.04 -2.66
CA ALA A 20 -0.30 14.92 -3.31
C ALA A 20 0.73 14.45 -2.26
N PHE A 21 0.69 13.17 -1.88
CA PHE A 21 1.80 12.57 -1.15
C PHE A 21 2.86 12.14 -2.16
N ALA A 22 3.54 13.13 -2.75
CA ALA A 22 4.81 12.86 -3.38
C ALA A 22 5.80 12.50 -2.25
N ALA A 23 6.20 11.23 -2.17
CA ALA A 23 7.19 10.77 -1.22
C ALA A 23 8.52 10.56 -1.94
N GLU A 24 9.58 11.18 -1.44
CA GLU A 24 10.94 10.88 -1.87
C GLU A 24 11.46 9.71 -1.02
N ILE A 25 11.87 8.64 -1.67
CA ILE A 25 12.39 7.44 -1.04
C ILE A 25 13.86 7.32 -1.41
N GLU A 26 14.73 7.36 -0.41
CA GLU A 26 16.14 7.05 -0.58
C GLU A 26 16.32 5.58 -0.95
N THR A 27 17.04 5.30 -2.03
CA THR A 27 17.35 3.93 -2.44
C THR A 27 18.85 3.76 -2.64
N ALA A 28 19.31 2.52 -2.74
CA ALA A 28 20.71 2.22 -3.05
C ALA A 28 21.18 2.78 -4.40
N LYS A 29 20.27 3.11 -5.32
CA LYS A 29 20.57 3.72 -6.63
C LYS A 29 20.40 5.24 -6.63
N GLY A 30 20.14 5.85 -5.47
CA GLY A 30 19.79 7.26 -5.31
C GLY A 30 18.30 7.47 -4.99
N PRO A 31 17.87 8.73 -4.78
CA PRO A 31 16.50 9.05 -4.42
C PRO A 31 15.52 8.77 -5.57
N VAL A 32 14.33 8.29 -5.21
CA VAL A 32 13.21 8.02 -6.13
C VAL A 32 11.96 8.74 -5.65
N THR A 33 11.32 9.52 -6.54
CA THR A 33 10.05 10.20 -6.23
C THR A 33 8.86 9.30 -6.55
N VAL A 34 8.05 8.99 -5.54
CA VAL A 34 6.76 8.31 -5.65
C VAL A 34 5.67 9.38 -5.63
N GLY A 35 5.19 9.80 -6.80
CA GLY A 35 4.32 10.98 -6.94
C GLY A 35 2.86 10.81 -6.49
N LYS A 36 2.40 9.57 -6.31
CA LYS A 36 1.04 9.23 -5.86
C LYS A 36 1.11 7.97 -5.01
N THR A 37 0.09 7.74 -4.17
CA THR A 37 -0.06 6.47 -3.45
C THR A 37 -0.10 5.31 -4.45
N PRO A 38 0.86 4.35 -4.37
CA PRO A 38 0.86 3.19 -5.25
C PRO A 38 -0.40 2.34 -5.01
N GLN A 39 -1.00 1.86 -6.10
CA GLN A 39 -2.16 0.95 -6.03
C GLN A 39 -1.76 -0.52 -6.23
N THR A 40 -0.61 -0.75 -6.87
CA THR A 40 -0.04 -2.07 -7.13
C THR A 40 1.33 -2.13 -6.49
N LEU A 41 1.57 -3.16 -5.68
CA LEU A 41 2.82 -3.37 -4.95
C LEU A 41 3.34 -4.78 -5.18
N ALA A 42 4.60 -4.90 -5.61
CA ALA A 42 5.37 -6.13 -5.55
C ALA A 42 6.45 -5.96 -4.47
N VAL A 43 6.50 -6.88 -3.50
CA VAL A 43 7.32 -6.70 -2.29
C VAL A 43 8.17 -7.94 -2.04
N PHE A 44 9.49 -7.79 -2.13
CA PHE A 44 10.45 -8.88 -1.95
C PHE A 44 11.04 -8.94 -0.53
N ASP A 45 11.07 -7.83 0.20
CA ASP A 45 11.56 -7.78 1.58
C ASP A 45 10.49 -8.30 2.55
N ILE A 46 10.79 -9.37 3.28
CA ILE A 46 9.81 -10.06 4.13
C ILE A 46 9.38 -9.20 5.32
N ALA A 47 10.26 -8.36 5.86
CA ALA A 47 9.90 -7.45 6.96
C ALA A 47 8.96 -6.34 6.46
N ALA A 48 9.16 -5.87 5.22
CA ALA A 48 8.23 -4.96 4.56
C ALA A 48 6.88 -5.63 4.28
N VAL A 49 6.85 -6.91 3.87
CA VAL A 49 5.59 -7.68 3.71
C VAL A 49 4.80 -7.70 5.03
N ASP A 50 5.44 -8.05 6.14
CA ASP A 50 4.80 -8.07 7.46
C ASP A 50 4.25 -6.69 7.87
N THR A 51 5.06 -5.64 7.69
CA THR A 51 4.66 -4.27 8.00
C THR A 51 3.44 -3.84 7.19
N LEU A 52 3.46 -4.07 5.88
CA LEU A 52 2.37 -3.69 4.98
C LEU A 52 1.09 -4.49 5.26
N ASN A 53 1.23 -5.79 5.53
CA ASN A 53 0.11 -6.63 5.95
C ASN A 53 -0.52 -6.13 7.25
N SER A 54 0.31 -5.81 8.25
CA SER A 54 -0.14 -5.26 9.54
C SER A 54 -0.85 -3.91 9.40
N LEU A 55 -0.50 -3.12 8.39
CA LEU A 55 -1.16 -1.86 8.03
C LEU A 55 -2.42 -2.06 7.16
N GLY A 56 -2.76 -3.30 6.80
CA GLY A 56 -3.91 -3.62 5.94
C GLY A 56 -3.70 -3.23 4.47
N VAL A 57 -2.45 -3.07 4.03
CA VAL A 57 -2.12 -2.74 2.63
C VAL A 57 -2.16 -4.01 1.79
N LYS A 58 -2.92 -3.98 0.69
CA LYS A 58 -2.97 -5.09 -0.27
C LYS A 58 -1.67 -5.17 -1.08
N ILE A 59 -1.04 -6.33 -1.08
CA ILE A 59 0.16 -6.63 -1.89
C ILE A 59 -0.28 -7.44 -3.11
N ALA A 60 0.16 -7.02 -4.31
CA ALA A 60 -0.22 -7.65 -5.57
C ALA A 60 0.77 -8.73 -6.01
N GLY A 61 2.04 -8.62 -5.64
CA GLY A 61 3.09 -9.58 -5.97
C GLY A 61 3.97 -9.93 -4.77
N LEU A 62 4.20 -11.22 -4.55
CA LEU A 62 5.06 -11.77 -3.51
C LEU A 62 6.07 -12.77 -4.09
N PRO A 63 7.23 -12.96 -3.44
CA PRO A 63 8.13 -14.05 -3.80
C PRO A 63 7.49 -15.42 -3.47
N ASP A 64 7.99 -16.46 -4.13
CA ASP A 64 7.55 -17.85 -4.01
C ASP A 64 7.63 -18.38 -2.57
N ARG A 65 8.46 -17.80 -1.70
CA ARG A 65 8.67 -18.17 -0.30
C ARG A 65 8.86 -16.95 0.59
N LEU A 66 8.12 -16.92 1.70
CA LEU A 66 8.20 -15.87 2.72
C LEU A 66 8.91 -16.32 4.00
N TYR A 67 9.15 -17.62 4.18
CA TYR A 67 9.88 -18.21 5.33
C TYR A 67 9.32 -17.89 6.74
N VAL A 68 8.18 -17.20 6.81
CA VAL A 68 7.46 -16.85 8.03
C VAL A 68 6.07 -17.49 7.94
N PRO A 69 5.76 -18.51 8.76
CA PRO A 69 4.50 -19.25 8.69
C PRO A 69 3.26 -18.36 8.76
N GLU A 70 3.30 -17.31 9.58
CA GLU A 70 2.20 -16.38 9.82
C GLU A 70 1.85 -15.56 8.56
N LEU A 71 2.77 -15.43 7.60
CA LEU A 71 2.56 -14.72 6.35
C LEU A 71 2.15 -15.64 5.19
N ALA A 72 2.09 -16.96 5.41
CA ALA A 72 1.88 -17.94 4.33
C ALA A 72 0.56 -17.73 3.58
N GLU A 73 -0.50 -17.34 4.29
CA GLU A 73 -1.84 -17.10 3.73
C GLU A 73 -1.89 -15.90 2.77
N LEU A 74 -0.93 -14.98 2.84
CA LEU A 74 -0.89 -13.81 1.95
C LEU A 74 -0.69 -14.20 0.48
N LYS A 75 -0.15 -15.39 0.22
CA LYS A 75 0.06 -15.92 -1.12
C LYS A 75 -1.23 -16.23 -1.87
N ASP A 76 -2.33 -16.47 -1.16
CA ASP A 76 -3.62 -16.75 -1.81
C ASP A 76 -4.21 -15.51 -2.49
N GLY A 77 -3.71 -14.32 -2.14
CA GLY A 77 -4.17 -13.02 -2.65
C GLY A 77 -3.17 -12.26 -3.53
N ALA A 78 -2.00 -12.83 -3.82
CA ALA A 78 -0.91 -12.17 -4.54
C ALA A 78 -0.28 -13.09 -5.59
N GLU A 79 0.18 -12.52 -6.70
CA GLU A 79 0.89 -13.25 -7.75
C GLU A 79 2.30 -13.63 -7.29
N THR A 80 2.80 -14.78 -7.73
CA THR A 80 4.20 -15.15 -7.48
C THR A 80 5.09 -14.44 -8.49
N VAL A 81 6.00 -13.59 -8.01
CA VAL A 81 6.87 -12.74 -8.86
C VAL A 81 8.35 -13.14 -8.82
N GLY A 82 8.61 -14.44 -8.66
CA GLY A 82 9.97 -15.00 -8.58
C GLY A 82 10.37 -15.36 -7.15
N THR A 83 11.67 -15.33 -6.86
CA THR A 83 12.24 -15.63 -5.53
C THR A 83 12.76 -14.36 -4.86
N ILE A 84 13.15 -14.44 -3.58
CA ILE A 84 13.79 -13.31 -2.88
C ILE A 84 15.16 -12.91 -3.47
N PHE A 85 15.76 -13.74 -4.33
CA PHE A 85 17.06 -13.49 -4.95
C PHE A 85 16.97 -13.21 -6.46
N GLU A 86 15.97 -13.80 -7.13
CA GLU A 86 15.82 -13.76 -8.58
C GLU A 86 14.37 -13.36 -8.92
N PRO A 87 14.13 -12.10 -9.32
CA PRO A 87 12.80 -11.65 -9.71
C PRO A 87 12.39 -12.21 -11.07
N ASP A 88 11.12 -12.59 -11.21
CA ASP A 88 10.50 -12.88 -12.50
C ASP A 88 10.04 -11.55 -13.14
N LEU A 89 10.79 -11.07 -14.12
CA LEU A 89 10.52 -9.79 -14.77
C LEU A 89 9.24 -9.81 -15.62
N GLU A 90 8.85 -10.96 -16.16
CA GLU A 90 7.64 -11.09 -16.95
C GLU A 90 6.40 -11.06 -16.04
N ALA A 91 6.44 -11.79 -14.92
CA ALA A 91 5.39 -11.74 -13.91
C ALA A 91 5.24 -10.32 -13.32
N LEU A 92 6.34 -9.63 -13.03
CA LEU A 92 6.32 -8.24 -12.59
C LEU A 92 5.71 -7.30 -13.64
N SER A 93 6.06 -7.48 -14.92
CA SER A 93 5.47 -6.70 -16.01
C SER A 93 3.97 -6.95 -16.16
N ALA A 94 3.48 -8.16 -15.88
CA ALA A 94 2.07 -8.50 -15.96
C ALA A 94 1.20 -7.85 -14.86
N LEU A 95 1.82 -7.33 -13.79
CA LEU A 95 1.13 -6.58 -12.74
C LEU A 95 0.88 -5.10 -13.09
N ALA A 96 1.56 -4.57 -14.12
CA ALA A 96 1.59 -3.15 -14.47
C ALA A 96 0.35 -2.64 -15.22
#